data_AF-A0A1A9GDC7-F1
#
_entry.id   AF-A0A1A9GDC7-F1
#
_cell.length_a   1.000
_cell.length_b   1.000
_cell.length_c   1.000
_cell.angle_alpha   90.00
_cell.angle_beta   90.00
_cell.angle_gamma   90.00
#
_symmetry.space_group_name_H-M   'P 1'
#
loop_
_entity.id
_entity.type
_entity.pdbx_description
1 polymer ?
#
loop_
_entity_poly.entity_id
_entity_poly.type
_entity_poly.pdbx_seq_one_letter_code
_entity_poly.pdbx_strand_id
1 'polypeptide(L)'
;MSELQNRIVERLGALNPLRQVALTPDKRERLMTAAIGLFYAAGGDSDELREIVLKANEHKRSNVADAVAQVVVATAAVSYASDLDLVQAAYNWIDNTPVSLSD
;
A
#
# COMPACT_ATOMS: atom_id res chain seq x y z
N MET A 1 3.75 -15.90 8.19
CA MET A 1 3.85 -14.46 7.86
C MET A 1 4.94 -13.86 8.73
N SER A 2 5.65 -12.85 8.23
CA SER A 2 6.73 -12.20 9.00
C SER A 2 6.17 -11.41 10.18
N GLU A 3 7.02 -11.08 11.16
CA GLU A 3 6.64 -10.24 12.29
C GLU A 3 6.02 -8.90 11.85
N LEU A 4 6.67 -8.22 10.90
CA LEU A 4 6.16 -6.98 10.32
C LEU A 4 4.76 -7.16 9.72
N GLN A 5 4.53 -8.23 8.96
CA GLN A 5 3.22 -8.52 8.38
C GLN A 5 2.15 -8.76 9.46
N ASN A 6 2.50 -9.50 10.53
CA ASN A 6 1.58 -9.73 11.64
C ASN A 6 1.20 -8.41 12.33
N ARG A 7 2.18 -7.55 12.64
CA ARG A 7 1.93 -6.24 13.26
C ARG A 7 1.11 -5.30 12.38
N ILE A 8 1.33 -5.32 11.06
CA ILE A 8 0.49 -4.57 10.10
C ILE A 8 -0.95 -5.08 10.13
N VAL A 9 -1.16 -6.40 10.11
CA VAL A 9 -2.50 -7.00 10.13
C VAL A 9 -3.23 -6.70 11.45
N GLU A 10 -2.54 -6.81 12.59
CA GLU A 10 -3.08 -6.43 13.89
C GLU A 10 -3.50 -4.95 13.93
N ARG A 11 -2.65 -4.06 13.43
CA ARG A 11 -2.95 -2.63 13.36
C ARG A 11 -4.15 -2.33 12.46
N LEU A 12 -4.23 -2.98 11.30
CA LEU A 12 -5.37 -2.84 10.39
C LEU A 12 -6.67 -3.36 11.02
N GLY A 13 -6.60 -4.45 11.80
CA GLY A 13 -7.72 -4.96 12.58
C GLY A 13 -8.19 -3.99 13.66
N ALA A 14 -7.26 -3.35 14.37
CA ALA A 14 -7.59 -2.33 15.37
C ALA A 14 -8.25 -1.08 14.76
N LEU A 15 -7.84 -0.67 13.55
CA LEU A 15 -8.43 0.44 12.81
C LEU A 15 -9.79 0.10 12.19
N ASN A 16 -10.15 -1.18 12.07
CA ASN A 16 -11.42 -1.60 11.48
C ASN A 16 -11.83 -3.00 12.00
N PRO A 17 -12.42 -3.07 13.22
CA PRO A 17 -12.66 -4.33 13.93
C PRO A 17 -13.58 -5.33 13.21
N LEU A 18 -14.35 -4.87 12.21
CA LEU A 18 -15.41 -5.64 11.55
C LEU A 18 -15.00 -6.31 10.24
N ARG A 19 -13.73 -6.23 9.78
CA ARG A 19 -13.36 -6.71 8.43
C ARG A 19 -12.50 -7.97 8.38
N GLN A 20 -13.07 -8.98 7.71
CA GLN A 20 -12.43 -10.24 7.31
C GLN A 20 -11.27 -10.02 6.32
N VAL A 21 -10.37 -11.01 6.21
CA VAL A 21 -9.10 -10.99 5.45
C VAL A 21 -9.27 -10.97 3.92
N ALA A 22 -10.46 -11.20 3.37
CA ALA A 22 -10.71 -11.20 1.92
C ALA A 22 -10.48 -9.82 1.25
N LEU A 23 -10.03 -9.81 -0.02
CA LEU A 23 -9.92 -8.60 -0.86
C LEU A 23 -11.32 -8.03 -1.16
N THR A 24 -11.84 -7.17 -0.28
CA THR A 24 -13.08 -6.43 -0.53
C THR A 24 -12.83 -5.21 -1.41
N PRO A 25 -13.86 -4.63 -2.05
CA PRO A 25 -13.74 -3.37 -2.78
C PRO A 25 -12.96 -2.30 -2.02
N ASP A 26 -13.18 -2.21 -0.71
CA ASP A 26 -12.51 -1.21 0.13
C ASP A 26 -11.01 -1.47 0.33
N LYS A 27 -10.57 -2.73 0.26
CA LYS A 27 -9.14 -3.05 0.33
C LYS A 27 -8.44 -2.69 -0.97
N ARG A 28 -9.13 -2.87 -2.11
CA ARG A 28 -8.65 -2.38 -3.41
C ARG A 28 -8.55 -0.86 -3.39
N GLU A 29 -9.56 -0.17 -2.86
CA GLU A 29 -9.54 1.28 -2.70
C GLU A 29 -8.36 1.72 -1.82
N ARG A 30 -8.22 1.17 -0.60
CA ARG A 30 -7.09 1.49 0.30
C ARG A 30 -5.73 1.26 -0.34
N LEU A 31 -5.56 0.15 -1.07
CA LEU A 31 -4.33 -0.14 -1.80
C LEU A 31 -4.04 0.94 -2.85
N MET A 32 -5.06 1.27 -3.66
CA MET A 32 -4.91 2.27 -4.72
C MET A 32 -4.67 3.67 -4.16
N THR A 33 -5.38 4.07 -3.10
CA THR A 33 -5.15 5.35 -2.41
C THR A 33 -3.71 5.44 -1.89
N ALA A 34 -3.19 4.37 -1.27
CA ALA A 34 -1.81 4.35 -0.79
C ALA A 34 -0.79 4.43 -1.94
N ALA A 35 -1.01 3.68 -3.02
CA ALA A 35 -0.14 3.70 -4.20
C ALA A 35 -0.13 5.07 -4.90
N ILE A 36 -1.29 5.71 -5.03
CA ILE A 36 -1.43 7.06 -5.57
C ILE A 36 -0.76 8.09 -4.65
N GLY A 37 -0.94 7.96 -3.34
CA GLY A 37 -0.26 8.81 -2.35
C GLY A 37 1.25 8.71 -2.45
N LEU A 38 1.78 7.48 -2.59
CA LEU A 38 3.21 7.26 -2.80
C LEU A 38 3.70 7.88 -4.13
N PHE A 39 2.92 7.72 -5.20
CA PHE A 39 3.24 8.29 -6.51
C PHE A 39 3.39 9.83 -6.45
N TYR A 40 2.45 10.51 -5.81
CA TYR A 40 2.54 11.96 -5.61
C TYR A 40 3.68 12.37 -4.67
N ALA A 41 3.93 11.60 -3.60
CA ALA A 41 5.05 11.85 -2.71
C ALA A 41 6.42 11.69 -3.39
N ALA A 42 6.49 10.84 -4.43
CA ALA A 42 7.66 10.67 -5.28
C ALA A 42 7.80 11.77 -6.37
N GLY A 43 6.90 12.76 -6.39
CA GLY A 43 6.95 13.91 -7.29
C GLY A 43 6.19 13.75 -8.60
N GLY A 44 5.43 12.67 -8.79
CA GLY A 44 4.60 12.48 -9.97
C GLY A 44 3.42 13.44 -10.04
N ASP A 45 2.88 13.67 -11.24
CA ASP A 45 1.73 14.57 -11.44
C ASP A 45 0.44 13.87 -11.95
N SER A 46 -0.65 14.62 -12.02
CA SER A 46 -1.96 14.08 -12.41
C SER A 46 -2.02 13.60 -13.86
N ASP A 47 -1.27 14.21 -14.77
CA ASP A 47 -1.27 13.86 -16.18
C ASP A 47 -0.50 12.54 -16.39
N GLU A 48 0.66 12.40 -15.75
CA GLU A 48 1.43 11.16 -15.71
C GLU A 48 0.61 10.01 -15.10
N LEU A 49 -0.08 10.25 -13.98
CA LEU A 49 -0.94 9.24 -13.34
C LEU A 49 -2.05 8.78 -14.29
N ARG A 50 -2.68 9.72 -15.02
CA ARG A 50 -3.73 9.41 -15.99
C ARG A 50 -3.20 8.49 -17.10
N GLU A 51 -2.02 8.77 -17.63
CA GLU A 51 -1.41 7.91 -18.65
C GLU A 51 -1.14 6.49 -18.15
N ILE A 52 -0.64 6.36 -16.92
CA ILE A 52 -0.33 5.06 -16.29
C ILE A 52 -1.62 4.24 -16.14
N VAL A 53 -2.71 4.84 -15.68
CA VAL A 53 -4.00 4.16 -15.52
C VAL A 53 -4.55 3.66 -16.85
N LEU A 54 -4.42 4.46 -17.92
CA LEU A 54 -4.86 4.04 -19.26
C LEU A 54 -4.07 2.82 -19.76
N LYS A 55 -2.74 2.81 -19.59
CA LYS A 55 -1.88 1.69 -19.97
C LYS A 55 -2.13 0.42 -19.14
N ALA A 56 -2.45 0.58 -17.85
CA ALA A 56 -2.72 -0.55 -16.96
C ALA A 56 -3.96 -1.36 -17.35
N ASN A 57 -4.95 -0.74 -17.99
CA ASN A 57 -6.19 -1.39 -18.43
C ASN A 57 -5.96 -2.47 -19.51
N GLU A 58 -4.81 -2.44 -20.19
CA GLU A 58 -4.44 -3.38 -21.26
C GLU A 58 -3.86 -4.71 -20.74
N HIS A 59 -3.50 -4.78 -19.45
CA HIS A 59 -2.76 -5.91 -18.87
C HIS A 59 -3.50 -6.56 -17.69
N LYS A 60 -4.40 -7.50 -17.99
CA LYS A 60 -4.95 -8.39 -16.95
C LYS A 60 -3.89 -9.40 -16.50
N ARG A 61 -3.35 -9.22 -15.30
CA ARG A 61 -2.47 -10.19 -14.65
C ARG A 61 -3.26 -11.27 -13.94
N SER A 62 -2.78 -12.51 -14.02
CA SER A 62 -3.56 -13.70 -13.65
C SER A 62 -3.35 -14.19 -12.21
N ASN A 63 -2.42 -13.64 -11.43
CA ASN A 63 -2.13 -14.11 -10.07
C ASN A 63 -1.81 -12.99 -9.06
N VAL A 64 -2.38 -13.10 -7.85
CA VAL A 64 -2.22 -12.14 -6.74
C VAL A 64 -0.80 -12.15 -6.18
N ALA A 65 -0.15 -13.32 -6.11
CA ALA A 65 1.21 -13.42 -5.55
C ALA A 65 2.22 -12.57 -6.37
N ASP A 66 2.15 -12.67 -7.70
CA ASP A 66 3.02 -11.91 -8.59
C ASP A 66 2.73 -10.41 -8.52
N ALA A 67 1.45 -10.03 -8.41
CA ALA A 67 1.06 -8.64 -8.24
C ALA A 67 1.60 -8.04 -6.93
N VAL A 68 1.52 -8.79 -5.82
CA VAL A 68 2.09 -8.38 -4.53
C VAL A 68 3.61 -8.23 -4.62
N ALA A 69 4.31 -9.20 -5.22
CA ALA A 69 5.76 -9.13 -5.39
C ALA A 69 6.18 -7.88 -6.17
N GLN A 70 5.45 -7.54 -7.23
CA GLN A 70 5.77 -6.35 -8.02
C GLN A 70 5.53 -5.03 -7.28
N VAL A 71 4.47 -4.94 -6.47
CA VAL A 71 4.27 -3.78 -5.59
C VAL A 71 5.44 -3.66 -4.63
N VAL A 72 5.88 -4.76 -4.00
CA VAL A 72 7.02 -4.73 -3.07
C VAL A 72 8.30 -4.27 -3.77
N VAL A 73 8.61 -4.80 -4.96
CA VAL A 73 9.79 -4.40 -5.73
C VAL A 73 9.73 -2.92 -6.13
N ALA A 74 8.57 -2.44 -6.60
CA ALA A 74 8.39 -1.04 -6.95
C ALA A 74 8.56 -0.11 -5.74
N THR A 75 7.95 -0.44 -4.60
CA THR A 75 8.09 0.34 -3.36
C THR A 75 9.53 0.35 -2.85
N ALA A 76 10.26 -0.76 -2.99
CA ALA A 76 11.68 -0.82 -2.63
C ALA A 76 12.53 0.11 -3.51
N ALA A 77 12.25 0.18 -4.82
CA ALA A 77 12.93 1.10 -5.72
C ALA A 77 12.67 2.57 -5.35
N VAL A 78 11.42 2.92 -5.03
CA VAL A 78 11.08 4.27 -4.54
C VAL A 78 11.79 4.58 -3.22
N SER A 79 11.83 3.62 -2.30
CA SER A 79 12.50 3.79 -1.00
C SER A 79 14.00 4.01 -1.17
N TYR A 80 14.64 3.24 -2.05
CA TYR A 80 16.05 3.45 -2.39
C TYR A 80 16.31 4.83 -3.00
N ALA A 81 15.49 5.25 -3.96
CA ALA A 81 15.59 6.57 -4.58
C ALA A 81 15.34 7.73 -3.59
N SER A 82 14.60 7.47 -2.51
CA SER A 82 14.26 8.46 -1.48
C SER A 82 15.16 8.39 -0.23
N ASP A 83 16.21 7.57 -0.24
CA ASP A 83 17.08 7.30 0.92
C ASP A 83 16.28 6.91 2.19
N LEU A 84 15.29 6.03 2.01
CA LEU A 84 14.36 5.60 3.05
C LEU A 84 14.52 4.11 3.36
N ASP A 85 14.65 3.78 4.64
CA ASP A 85 14.48 2.39 5.10
C ASP A 85 12.98 2.03 5.10
N LEU A 86 12.59 1.19 4.13
CA LEU A 86 11.22 0.74 3.93
C LEU A 86 10.64 0.02 5.15
N VAL A 87 11.45 -0.80 5.83
CA VAL A 87 11.01 -1.57 7.00
C VAL A 87 10.79 -0.64 8.18
N GLN A 88 11.73 0.28 8.42
CA GLN A 88 11.60 1.26 9.49
C GLN A 88 10.44 2.22 9.23
N ALA A 89 10.21 2.64 7.99
CA ALA A 89 9.07 3.46 7.61
C ALA A 89 7.74 2.76 7.93
N ALA A 90 7.65 1.45 7.66
CA ALA A 90 6.47 0.66 8.00
C ALA A 90 6.26 0.58 9.52
N TYR A 91 7.31 0.34 10.31
CA TYR A 91 7.19 0.34 11.77
C TYR A 91 6.78 1.70 12.32
N ASN A 92 7.37 2.78 11.82
CA ASN A 92 7.00 4.14 12.21
C ASN A 92 5.51 4.42 11.94
N TRP A 93 4.94 3.93 10.84
CA TRP A 93 3.51 4.05 10.56
C TRP A 93 2.65 3.28 11.58
N ILE A 94 3.05 2.05 11.92
CA ILE A 94 2.35 1.21 12.91
C ILE A 94 2.30 1.91 14.27
N ASP A 95 3.41 2.51 14.67
CA ASP A 95 3.58 3.06 16.02
C ASP A 95 2.99 4.48 16.15
N ASN A 96 3.06 5.31 15.09
CA ASN A 96 2.71 6.73 15.17
C ASN A 96 1.34 7.12 14.59
N THR A 97 0.62 6.23 13.90
CA THR A 97 -0.69 6.59 13.32
C THR A 97 -1.80 6.41 14.36
N PRO A 98 -2.39 7.47 14.96
CA PRO A 98 -3.37 7.29 16.03
C PRO A 98 -4.55 6.41 15.59
N VAL A 99 -4.88 5.41 16.42
CA VAL A 99 -6.14 4.66 16.24
C VAL A 99 -7.24 5.59 16.73
N SER A 100 -7.89 6.31 15.82
CA SER A 100 -9.11 7.03 16.19
C SER A 100 -10.18 5.99 16.49
N LEU A 101 -10.40 5.76 17.79
CA LEU A 101 -11.63 5.18 18.30
C LEU A 101 -12.70 6.25 18.11
N SER A 102 -13.33 6.28 16.94
CA SER A 102 -14.60 6.99 16.80
C SER A 102 -15.67 6.07 17.41
N ASP A 103 -16.29 6.56 18.50
CA ASP A 103 -17.44 5.96 19.18
C ASP A 103 -18.66 5.80 18.25
#